data_AF-A0A1C6RR43-F1
#
_entry.id   AF-A0A1C6RR43-F1
#
_cell.length_a   1.000
_cell.length_b   1.000
_cell.length_c   1.000
_cell.angle_alpha   90.00
_cell.angle_beta   90.00
_cell.angle_gamma   90.00
#
_symmetry.space_group_name_H-M   'P 1'
#
loop_
_entity.id
_entity.type
_entity.pdbx_description
1 polymer ?
#
loop_
_entity_poly.entity_id
_entity_poly.type
_entity_poly.pdbx_seq_one_letter_code
_entity_poly.pdbx_strand_id
1 'polypeptide(L)' 'MTGASLSPAQIQNRLTLSARWILRDHRPGDDGRCPICRVADCTAARTARGYLTGIGQPPPRPR' A
#
# COMPACT_ATOMS: atom_id res chain seq x y z
N MET A 1 -26.40 18.43 8.26
CA MET A 1 -25.19 17.96 8.99
C MET A 1 -24.08 17.78 7.96
N THR A 2 -23.05 18.62 7.97
CA THR A 2 -21.83 18.40 7.19
C THR A 2 -20.88 17.54 8.02
N GLY A 3 -20.58 16.32 7.56
CA GLY A 3 -19.59 15.45 8.18
C GLY A 3 -18.17 15.99 7.98
N ALA A 4 -17.26 15.71 8.91
CA ALA A 4 -15.86 16.08 8.77
C ALA A 4 -15.25 15.40 7.53
N SER A 5 -14.71 16.20 6.60
CA SER A 5 -13.92 15.71 5.47
C SER A 5 -12.44 15.65 5.84
N LEU A 6 -11.75 14.61 5.35
CA LEU A 6 -10.31 14.48 5.53
C LEU A 6 -9.57 15.38 4.53
N SER A 7 -8.48 16.01 4.98
CA SER A 7 -7.55 16.68 4.07
C SER A 7 -6.80 15.65 3.21
N PRO A 8 -6.29 16.04 2.04
CA PRO A 8 -5.47 15.15 1.21
C PRO A 8 -4.27 14.54 1.96
N ALA A 9 -3.61 15.33 2.83
CA ALA A 9 -2.51 14.84 3.66
C ALA A 9 -2.97 13.79 4.68
N GLN A 10 -4.15 13.96 5.29
CA GLN A 10 -4.72 12.97 6.20
C GLN A 10 -5.06 11.67 5.47
N ILE A 11 -5.60 11.76 4.25
CA ILE A 11 -5.86 10.59 3.39
C ILE A 11 -4.54 9.88 3.06
N GLN A 12 -3.52 10.62 2.62
CA GLN A 12 -2.21 10.04 2.28
C GLN A 12 -1.53 9.37 3.48
N ASN A 13 -1.58 10.00 4.66
CA ASN A 13 -1.05 9.42 5.88
C ASN A 13 -1.75 8.10 6.23
N ARG A 14 -3.08 8.07 6.13
CA ARG A 14 -3.87 6.86 6.38
C ARG A 14 -3.54 5.75 5.38
N LEU A 15 -3.46 6.07 4.09
CA LEU A 15 -3.09 5.10 3.04
C LEU A 15 -1.67 4.56 3.24
N THR A 16 -0.72 5.42 3.65
CA THR A 16 0.66 5.01 3.95
C THR A 16 0.71 4.01 5.10
N LEU A 17 -0.03 4.26 6.19
CA LEU A 17 -0.13 3.32 7.31
C LEU A 17 -0.78 2.01 6.88
N SER A 18 -1.89 2.07 6.14
CA SER A 18 -2.55 0.88 5.61
C SER A 18 -1.63 0.05 4.71
N ALA A 19 -0.87 0.68 3.82
CA ALA A 19 0.08 -0.02 2.96
C ALA A 19 1.19 -0.72 3.76
N ARG A 20 1.72 -0.07 4.80
CA ARG A 20 2.72 -0.68 5.70
C ARG A 20 2.15 -1.88 6.46
N TRP A 21 0.92 -1.80 6.94
CA TRP A 21 0.25 -2.93 7.59
C TRP A 21 0.03 -4.09 6.62
N ILE A 22 -0.46 -3.82 5.40
CA ILE A 22 -0.60 -4.85 4.36
C ILE A 22 0.74 -5.56 4.11
N LEU A 23 1.84 -4.82 3.98
CA LEU A 23 3.16 -5.45 3.76
C LEU A 23 3.63 -6.31 4.93
N ARG A 24 3.35 -5.90 6.16
CA ARG A 24 3.69 -6.67 7.35
C ARG A 24 2.87 -7.96 7.40
N ASP A 25 1.57 -7.84 7.25
CA ASP A 25 0.63 -8.95 7.44
C ASP A 25 0.68 -9.95 6.26
N HIS A 26 1.06 -9.49 5.07
CA HIS A 26 1.18 -10.32 3.87
C HIS A 26 2.61 -10.79 3.56
N ARG A 27 3.58 -10.59 4.47
CA ARG A 27 4.97 -10.99 4.25
C ARG A 27 5.06 -12.51 4.01
N PRO A 28 5.57 -12.96 2.85
CA PRO A 28 5.69 -14.38 2.57
C PRO A 28 6.59 -15.11 3.58
N GLY A 29 6.23 -16.34 3.91
CA GLY A 29 7.08 -17.26 4.67
C GLY A 29 8.10 -17.97 3.77
N ASP A 30 8.69 -19.05 4.29
CA ASP A 30 9.74 -19.81 3.59
C ASP A 30 9.25 -20.46 2.29
N ASP A 31 7.95 -20.73 2.18
CA ASP A 31 7.32 -21.27 0.97
C ASP A 31 7.10 -20.21 -0.14
N GLY A 32 7.47 -18.95 0.11
CA GLY A 32 7.30 -17.84 -0.81
C GLY A 32 5.84 -17.43 -1.03
N ARG A 33 4.89 -17.97 -0.26
CA ARG A 33 3.47 -17.63 -0.38
C ARG A 33 3.04 -16.69 0.73
N CYS A 34 2.07 -15.84 0.41
CA CYS A 34 1.45 -14.98 1.42
C CYS A 34 0.66 -15.83 2.44
N PRO A 35 0.85 -15.62 3.75
CA PRO A 35 0.17 -16.42 4.78
C PRO A 35 -1.35 -16.18 4.82
N ILE A 36 -1.81 -15.00 4.41
CA ILE A 36 -3.22 -14.61 4.39
C ILE A 36 -3.91 -15.04 3.09
N CYS A 37 -3.33 -14.67 1.95
CA CYS A 37 -3.95 -14.93 0.64
C CYS A 37 -3.62 -16.31 0.05
N ARG A 38 -2.64 -17.03 0.61
CA ARG A 38 -2.16 -18.37 0.16
C ARG A 38 -1.62 -18.42 -1.27
N VAL A 39 -1.32 -17.27 -1.88
CA VAL A 39 -0.80 -17.16 -3.25
C VAL A 39 0.65 -16.69 -3.27
N ALA A 40 1.41 -17.15 -4.26
CA ALA A 40 2.64 -16.50 -4.67
C ALA A 40 2.33 -15.13 -5.28
N ASP A 41 3.28 -14.20 -5.23
CA ASP A 41 3.14 -12.84 -5.77
C ASP A 41 1.82 -12.15 -5.36
N CYS A 42 1.57 -12.08 -4.06
CA CYS A 42 0.35 -11.51 -3.50
C CYS A 42 0.09 -10.09 -4.03
N THR A 43 -1.04 -9.91 -4.72
CA THR A 43 -1.45 -8.63 -5.30
C THR A 43 -1.59 -7.54 -4.25
N ALA A 44 -2.11 -7.84 -3.05
CA ALA A 44 -2.22 -6.84 -1.97
C ALA A 44 -0.84 -6.30 -1.56
N ALA A 45 0.14 -7.20 -1.34
CA ALA A 45 1.50 -6.82 -1.03
C ALA A 45 2.16 -6.04 -2.20
N ARG A 46 1.93 -6.48 -3.44
CA ARG A 46 2.44 -5.80 -4.64
C ARG A 46 1.89 -4.37 -4.75
N THR A 47 0.59 -4.19 -4.59
CA THR A 47 -0.07 -2.88 -4.65
C THR A 47 0.40 -1.96 -3.52
N ALA A 48 0.49 -2.48 -2.29
CA ALA A 48 0.99 -1.71 -1.15
C ALA A 48 2.44 -1.24 -1.36
N ARG A 49 3.30 -2.11 -1.90
CA ARG A 49 4.67 -1.76 -2.27
C ARG A 49 4.70 -0.69 -3.35
N GLY A 50 3.93 -0.87 -4.42
CA GLY A 50 3.82 0.11 -5.51
C GLY A 50 3.38 1.48 -5.03
N TYR A 51 2.39 1.55 -4.14
CA TYR A 51 1.96 2.80 -3.52
C TYR A 51 3.10 3.47 -2.73
N LEU A 52 3.77 2.74 -1.83
CA LEU A 52 4.86 3.28 -1.01
C LEU A 52 6.06 3.74 -1.85
N THR A 53 6.34 3.06 -2.96
CA THR A 53 7.35 3.50 -3.93
C THR A 53 6.91 4.78 -4.65
N GLY A 54 5.62 4.93 -4.95
CA GLY A 54 5.08 6.07 -5.68
C GLY A 54 4.99 7.37 -4.89
N ILE A 55 4.74 7.33 -3.57
CA ILE A 55 4.54 8.55 -2.74
C ILE A 55 5.78 9.45 -2.57
N GLY A 56 6.95 9.05 -3.09
CA GLY A 56 8.17 9.86 -3.12
C GLY A 56 8.70 10.15 -4.54
N GLN A 57 8.01 9.67 -5.58
CA GLN A 57 8.45 9.90 -6.95
C GLN A 57 7.85 11.22 -7.47
N PRO A 58 8.66 12.10 -8.10
CA PRO A 58 8.12 13.22 -8.83
C PRO A 58 7.22 12.68 -9.97
N PRO A 59 6.20 13.44 -10.39
CA PRO A 59 5.33 13.00 -11.48
C PRO A 59 6.18 12.63 -12.71
N PRO A 60 5.78 11.60 -13.46
CA PRO A 60 6.51 11.21 -14.66
C PRO A 60 6.57 12.41 -15.61
N ARG A 61 7.77 12.69 -16.15
CA ARG A 61 7.92 13.76 -17.14
C ARG A 61 7.10 13.40 -18.39
N PRO A 62 6.35 14.35 -18.96
CA PRO A 62 5.67 14.11 -20.23
C PRO A 62 6.70 13.78 -21.31
N ARG A 63 6.32 12.86 -22.21
CA ARG A 63 7.12 12.48 -23.39
C ARG A 63 7.04 13.55 -24.47
#